data_AF-A0A7X7A2P8-F1
#
_entry.id   AF-A0A7X7A2P8-F1
#
_cell.length_a   1.000
_cell.length_b   1.000
_cell.length_c   1.000
_cell.angle_alpha   90.00
_cell.angle_beta   90.00
_cell.angle_gamma   90.00
#
_symmetry.space_group_name_H-M   'P 1'
#
loop_
_entity.id
_entity.type
_entity.pdbx_description
1 polymer ?
#
loop_
_entity_poly.entity_id
_entity_poly.type
_entity_poly.pdbx_seq_one_letter_code
_entity_poly.pdbx_strand_id
1 'polypeptide(L)'
;MSKPRLNMLILTIFVLFSASCSQQKIILSGVIHNRTDHSSELLEAKLLRDNETKSGRRYKNSAVGPDGSFQMKIKPERSYILEISGDEGYGRVFLPAECLGEKIDISYPVKETIVIFHTNDRHFDFNHEDELVRTIEEARARYNDVFLFEAGDIFVRHASRWTVNDGQPNDTAWYGERALQLVQKMNDLGYDVMTLGNHELAYIKDYTRQALDAARFPILAANMQINTDKLPQPKPFTILNTSTGNHITVLGLSYDNSKRNGVKELDLNETVNKYLPSKNSAAINLVLSHIGLEKDLLLASSFPQFDAIIGGHSHSLLEIPILENSVLIAQAGGNPHTMSDK
;
A
#
# COMPACT_ATOMS: atom_id res chain seq x y z
N MET A 1 -31.36 7.07 8.35
CA MET A 1 -30.38 6.13 7.76
C MET A 1 -29.19 6.95 7.29
N SER A 2 -28.00 6.73 7.84
CA SER A 2 -26.77 7.30 7.28
C SER A 2 -26.54 6.70 5.90
N LYS A 3 -26.20 7.52 4.89
CA LYS A 3 -25.60 7.00 3.67
C LYS A 3 -24.34 6.21 4.05
N PRO A 4 -24.05 5.05 3.42
CA PRO A 4 -22.74 4.44 3.58
C PRO A 4 -21.68 5.47 3.21
N ARG A 5 -20.67 5.62 4.07
CA ARG A 5 -19.51 6.48 3.76
C ARG A 5 -18.63 5.74 2.76
N LEU A 6 -17.88 6.51 1.96
CA LEU A 6 -17.04 5.99 0.88
C LEU A 6 -15.99 5.02 1.44
N ASN A 7 -16.01 3.76 0.99
CA ASN A 7 -14.97 2.76 1.26
C ASN A 7 -14.09 2.60 0.02
N MET A 8 -13.30 3.62 -0.35
CA MET A 8 -12.46 3.47 -1.54
C MET A 8 -11.14 4.23 -1.50
N LEU A 9 -10.10 3.50 -1.89
CA LEU A 9 -8.91 3.99 -2.59
C LEU A 9 -8.09 5.04 -1.82
N ILE A 10 -7.27 4.59 -0.86
CA ILE A 10 -6.22 5.45 -0.31
C ILE A 10 -5.06 5.50 -1.31
N LEU A 11 -4.94 6.68 -1.87
CA LEU A 11 -3.84 7.15 -2.69
C LEU A 11 -2.61 7.42 -1.80
N THR A 12 -1.57 6.59 -1.94
CA THR A 12 -0.28 6.79 -1.25
C THR A 12 0.74 7.31 -2.26
N ILE A 13 1.45 8.40 -1.95
CA ILE A 13 2.32 9.10 -2.90
C ILE A 13 3.76 9.09 -2.36
N PHE A 14 4.60 8.17 -2.82
CA PHE A 14 6.00 8.16 -2.40
C PHE A 14 6.78 9.23 -3.18
N VAL A 15 7.63 9.98 -2.49
CA VAL A 15 8.50 10.98 -3.12
C VAL A 15 9.95 10.76 -2.73
N LEU A 16 10.76 10.47 -3.74
CA LEU A 16 12.18 10.23 -3.53
C LEU A 16 12.96 11.55 -3.53
N PHE A 17 13.56 11.87 -2.38
CA PHE A 17 14.52 12.96 -2.22
C PHE A 17 15.93 12.37 -2.07
N SER A 18 16.94 13.23 -2.20
CA SER A 18 18.34 12.85 -2.07
C SER A 18 19.05 13.76 -1.08
N ALA A 19 19.52 13.21 0.04
CA ALA A 19 20.48 13.85 0.93
C ALA A 19 21.58 12.85 1.30
N SER A 20 22.83 13.32 1.37
CA SER A 20 23.96 12.54 1.90
C SER A 20 23.83 12.41 3.42
N CYS A 21 23.85 11.23 4.04
CA CYS A 21 24.53 9.99 3.64
C CYS A 21 23.53 8.82 3.48
N SER A 22 23.62 8.08 2.37
CA SER A 22 22.74 6.93 2.01
C SER A 22 21.22 7.17 2.11
N GLN A 23 20.66 7.81 1.07
CA GLN A 23 19.26 7.67 0.61
C GLN A 23 18.16 7.61 1.70
N GLN A 24 17.93 8.72 2.41
CA GLN A 24 16.66 8.93 3.11
C GLN A 24 15.55 9.36 2.14
N LYS A 25 14.33 8.84 2.35
CA LYS A 25 13.19 8.94 1.45
C LYS A 25 12.02 9.61 2.16
N ILE A 26 11.15 10.30 1.42
CA ILE A 26 10.02 11.05 1.96
C ILE A 26 8.73 10.37 1.51
N ILE A 27 7.87 10.02 2.47
CA ILE A 27 6.61 9.32 2.15
C ILE A 27 5.50 10.36 2.21
N LEU A 28 4.93 10.70 1.05
CA LEU A 28 3.76 11.54 1.03
C LEU A 28 2.49 10.68 1.06
N SER A 29 1.43 11.26 1.58
CA SER A 29 0.08 10.72 1.53
C SER A 29 -0.83 11.91 1.38
N GLY A 30 -1.57 11.94 0.29
CA GLY A 30 -2.33 13.12 -0.09
C GLY A 30 -3.36 12.78 -1.17
N VAL A 31 -4.29 13.70 -1.37
CA VAL A 31 -5.29 13.62 -2.43
C VAL A 31 -4.72 14.32 -3.67
N ILE A 32 -4.76 13.65 -4.84
CA ILE A 32 -4.43 14.28 -6.11
C ILE A 32 -5.47 15.40 -6.37
N HIS A 33 -5.04 16.65 -6.30
CA HIS A 33 -5.87 17.78 -6.70
C HIS A 33 -5.84 18.00 -8.22
N ASN A 34 -6.91 18.58 -8.75
CA ASN A 34 -7.08 18.84 -10.17
C ASN A 34 -6.99 20.36 -10.42
N ARG A 35 -5.81 20.87 -10.77
CA ARG A 35 -5.62 22.28 -11.19
C ARG A 35 -4.59 22.42 -12.31
N THR A 36 -4.90 23.33 -13.22
CA THR A 36 -4.16 23.65 -14.44
C THR A 36 -3.67 25.09 -14.43
N ASP A 37 -3.28 25.61 -13.25
CA ASP A 37 -3.05 27.04 -13.04
C ASP A 37 -1.67 27.29 -12.42
N HIS A 38 -0.78 27.95 -13.17
CA HIS A 38 0.62 28.20 -12.76
C HIS A 38 0.76 29.46 -11.89
N SER A 39 0.06 29.51 -10.74
CA SER A 39 0.26 30.55 -9.73
C SER A 39 1.35 30.17 -8.73
N SER A 40 2.43 30.96 -8.66
CA SER A 40 3.59 30.68 -7.80
C SER A 40 3.40 31.14 -6.33
N GLU A 41 2.75 30.33 -5.49
CA GLU A 41 2.82 30.27 -4.01
C GLU A 41 2.23 28.90 -3.57
N LEU A 42 2.47 28.29 -2.41
CA LEU A 42 3.32 28.56 -1.23
C LEU A 42 3.85 27.22 -0.70
N LEU A 43 5.16 27.04 -0.51
CA LEU A 43 5.71 25.83 0.15
C LEU A 43 5.84 26.07 1.66
N GLU A 44 5.14 25.28 2.47
CA GLU A 44 5.27 25.24 3.93
C GLU A 44 5.87 23.91 4.38
N ALA A 45 7.06 23.95 4.98
CA ALA A 45 7.65 22.81 5.65
C ALA A 45 7.61 22.98 7.18
N LYS A 46 7.19 21.95 7.92
CA LYS A 46 7.04 21.93 9.38
C LYS A 46 7.87 20.81 9.99
N LEU A 47 8.77 21.12 10.93
CA LEU A 47 9.51 20.09 11.67
C LEU A 47 8.93 19.87 13.06
N LEU A 48 8.22 18.77 13.26
CA LEU A 48 7.72 18.29 14.54
C LEU A 48 8.76 17.40 15.24
N ARG A 49 8.71 17.26 16.56
CA ARG A 49 9.39 16.16 17.26
C ARG A 49 8.43 14.97 17.27
N ASP A 50 8.97 13.75 17.21
CA ASP A 50 8.19 12.51 17.27
C ASP A 50 7.17 12.48 18.43
N ASN A 51 7.55 13.05 19.58
CA ASN A 51 6.77 13.09 20.81
C ASN A 51 6.00 14.43 21.05
N GLU A 52 6.04 15.41 20.14
CA GLU A 52 5.40 16.72 20.34
C GLU A 52 4.35 17.03 19.26
N THR A 53 3.06 16.93 19.63
CA THR A 53 1.92 17.26 18.75
C THR A 53 1.73 18.76 18.47
N LYS A 54 2.59 19.66 18.98
CA LYS A 54 2.48 21.11 18.73
C LYS A 54 3.83 21.83 18.57
N SER A 55 3.83 22.83 17.68
CA SER A 55 4.87 23.84 17.41
C SER A 55 6.12 23.38 16.64
N GLY A 56 5.90 22.88 15.42
CA GLY A 56 6.97 22.73 14.45
C GLY A 56 7.47 24.06 13.87
N ARG A 57 8.77 24.13 13.51
CA ARG A 57 9.34 25.28 12.78
C ARG A 57 8.79 25.31 11.36
N ARG A 58 8.14 26.43 10.98
CA ARG A 58 7.64 26.70 9.62
C ARG A 58 8.73 27.37 8.78
N TYR A 59 8.97 26.83 7.59
CA TYR A 59 9.79 27.45 6.55
C TYR A 59 8.86 27.95 5.43
N LYS A 60 9.21 29.09 4.82
CA LYS A 60 8.47 29.75 3.73
C LYS A 60 9.38 29.96 2.52
N ASN A 61 8.81 30.20 1.34
CA ASN A 61 9.51 30.40 0.06
C ASN A 61 10.81 31.24 0.12
N SER A 62 10.90 32.27 0.97
CA SER A 62 12.11 33.10 1.11
C SER A 62 13.35 32.36 1.65
N ALA A 63 13.21 31.12 2.13
CA ALA A 63 14.30 30.25 2.56
C ALA A 63 14.68 29.18 1.52
N VAL A 64 14.01 29.19 0.37
CA VAL A 64 14.13 28.20 -0.71
C VAL A 64 14.99 28.77 -1.84
N GLY A 65 16.00 28.02 -2.26
CA GLY A 65 16.94 28.37 -3.33
C GLY A 65 16.32 28.31 -4.73
N PRO A 66 17.02 28.81 -5.76
CA PRO A 66 16.52 28.82 -7.14
C PRO A 66 16.27 27.42 -7.73
N ASP A 67 16.98 26.42 -7.20
CA ASP A 67 16.83 25.01 -7.51
C ASP A 67 15.79 24.30 -6.61
N GLY A 68 15.03 25.07 -5.83
CA GLY A 68 14.06 24.59 -4.83
C GLY A 68 14.69 23.97 -3.57
N SER A 69 16.02 24.05 -3.39
CA SER A 69 16.67 23.50 -2.20
C SER A 69 16.53 24.39 -0.95
N PHE A 70 16.44 23.81 0.25
CA PHE A 70 16.52 24.57 1.50
C PHE A 70 17.12 23.77 2.66
N GLN A 71 17.77 24.48 3.58
CA GLN A 71 18.43 23.90 4.75
C GLN A 71 17.63 24.11 6.04
N MET A 72 17.37 23.02 6.76
CA MET A 72 16.71 23.04 8.05
C MET A 72 17.69 22.70 9.18
N LYS A 73 17.91 23.65 10.11
CA LYS A 73 18.74 23.42 11.30
C LYS A 73 18.01 22.58 12.33
N ILE A 74 18.67 21.53 12.80
CA ILE A 74 18.13 20.51 13.71
C ILE A 74 19.12 20.19 14.84
N LYS A 75 18.75 19.30 15.77
CA LYS A 75 19.66 18.71 16.75
C LYS A 75 19.88 17.24 16.37
N PRO A 76 21.11 16.80 16.07
CA PRO A 76 21.37 15.44 15.56
C PRO A 76 20.92 14.34 16.55
N GLU A 77 21.07 14.58 17.85
CA GLU A 77 20.64 13.69 18.95
C GLU A 77 19.12 13.43 19.06
N ARG A 78 18.31 13.71 18.03
CA ARG A 78 16.83 13.70 18.09
C ARG A 78 16.19 13.30 16.78
N SER A 79 15.15 12.49 16.89
CA SER A 79 14.27 12.16 15.76
C SER A 79 13.22 13.26 15.54
N TYR A 80 12.80 13.41 14.29
CA TYR A 80 11.83 14.44 13.88
C TYR A 80 10.81 13.88 12.88
N ILE A 81 9.66 14.55 12.79
CA ILE A 81 8.74 14.40 11.66
C ILE A 81 8.76 15.69 10.84
N LEU A 82 9.21 15.60 9.59
CA LEU A 82 9.16 16.70 8.62
C LEU A 82 7.86 16.59 7.82
N GLU A 83 6.92 17.51 8.04
CA GLU A 83 5.78 17.71 7.16
C GLU A 83 6.16 18.67 6.03
N ILE A 84 5.75 18.39 4.80
CA ILE A 84 5.85 19.30 3.65
C ILE A 84 4.44 19.48 3.09
N SER A 85 4.05 20.72 2.80
CA SER A 85 2.74 21.05 2.24
C SER A 85 2.82 22.21 1.26
N GLY A 86 2.24 22.04 0.07
CA GLY A 86 2.04 23.08 -0.95
C GLY A 86 0.98 22.62 -1.95
N ASP A 87 0.77 23.40 -3.02
CA ASP A 87 -0.28 23.11 -4.01
C ASP A 87 -0.03 21.81 -4.80
N GLU A 88 1.23 21.39 -4.92
CA GLU A 88 1.64 20.09 -5.49
C GLU A 88 1.47 18.88 -4.52
N GLY A 89 1.02 19.12 -3.28
CA GLY A 89 0.66 18.06 -2.34
C GLY A 89 1.13 18.21 -0.89
N TYR A 90 0.83 17.21 -0.08
CA TYR A 90 1.16 17.11 1.35
C TYR A 90 1.86 15.79 1.65
N GLY A 91 2.81 15.79 2.60
CA GLY A 91 3.24 14.54 3.24
C GLY A 91 4.29 14.67 4.34
N ARG A 92 4.83 13.53 4.79
CA ARG A 92 5.58 13.42 6.05
C ARG A 92 6.81 12.50 5.96
N VAL A 93 7.91 12.93 6.56
CA VAL A 93 9.13 12.12 6.74
C VAL A 93 9.33 11.86 8.21
N PHE A 94 9.63 10.63 8.62
CA PHE A 94 10.35 10.43 9.87
C PHE A 94 11.86 10.49 9.61
N LEU A 95 12.54 11.28 10.41
CA LEU A 95 13.96 11.57 10.32
C LEU A 95 14.63 11.04 11.60
N PRO A 96 15.21 9.83 11.60
CA PRO A 96 15.82 9.22 12.77
C PRO A 96 17.09 9.95 13.22
N ALA A 97 17.25 10.16 14.53
CA ALA A 97 18.40 10.83 15.15
C ALA A 97 19.76 10.34 14.61
N GLU A 98 19.94 9.02 14.57
CA GLU A 98 21.17 8.35 14.17
C GLU A 98 21.61 8.61 12.72
N CYS A 99 20.73 9.18 11.88
CA CYS A 99 21.03 9.55 10.50
C CYS A 99 21.18 11.07 10.28
N LEU A 100 21.06 11.88 11.34
CA LEU A 100 20.95 13.33 11.22
C LEU A 100 22.24 14.06 11.61
N GLY A 101 22.62 15.05 10.78
CA GLY A 101 23.63 16.04 11.12
C GLY A 101 23.04 17.27 11.81
N GLU A 102 23.79 18.37 11.88
CA GLU A 102 23.25 19.67 12.37
C GLU A 102 22.23 20.31 11.43
N LYS A 103 22.16 19.81 10.18
CA LYS A 103 21.34 20.32 9.09
C LYS A 103 20.74 19.16 8.29
N ILE A 104 19.60 19.42 7.68
CA ILE A 104 19.01 18.61 6.60
C ILE A 104 18.94 19.49 5.37
N ASP A 105 19.40 18.97 4.22
CA ASP A 105 19.15 19.54 2.89
C ASP A 105 17.89 18.90 2.31
N ILE A 106 16.91 19.72 1.91
CA ILE A 106 15.68 19.29 1.25
C ILE A 106 15.69 19.88 -0.15
N SER A 107 15.47 19.06 -1.20
CA SER A 107 15.37 19.52 -2.58
C SER A 107 13.94 19.42 -3.10
N TYR A 108 13.23 20.54 -3.14
CA TYR A 108 12.05 20.73 -4.00
C TYR A 108 12.54 21.18 -5.40
N PRO A 109 11.77 21.10 -6.51
CA PRO A 109 10.56 20.30 -6.68
C PRO A 109 10.87 18.81 -6.51
N VAL A 110 9.79 18.05 -6.37
CA VAL A 110 9.79 16.58 -6.36
C VAL A 110 10.60 16.03 -7.55
N LYS A 111 11.61 15.19 -7.28
CA LYS A 111 12.41 14.54 -8.34
C LYS A 111 11.70 13.35 -8.98
N GLU A 112 10.84 12.69 -8.22
CA GLU A 112 10.09 11.50 -8.65
C GLU A 112 8.85 11.35 -7.77
N THR A 113 7.69 11.18 -8.40
CA THR A 113 6.39 10.97 -7.74
C THR A 113 5.89 9.58 -8.10
N ILE A 114 5.88 8.68 -7.12
CA ILE A 114 5.38 7.31 -7.25
C ILE A 114 3.99 7.27 -6.61
N VAL A 115 2.97 7.00 -7.42
CA VAL A 115 1.59 6.90 -7.01
C VAL A 115 1.24 5.45 -6.82
N ILE A 116 0.81 5.05 -5.61
CA ILE A 116 0.28 3.73 -5.34
C ILE A 116 -1.18 3.83 -4.96
N PHE A 117 -2.03 3.28 -5.83
CA PHE A 117 -3.41 2.96 -5.55
C PHE A 117 -3.50 1.58 -4.93
N HIS A 118 -4.41 1.39 -3.98
CA HIS A 118 -4.70 0.05 -3.49
C HIS A 118 -6.18 -0.20 -3.18
N THR A 119 -6.52 -1.48 -3.26
CA THR A 119 -7.75 -2.09 -2.76
C THR A 119 -7.41 -3.25 -1.83
N ASN A 120 -8.37 -3.64 -0.99
CA ASN A 120 -8.27 -4.77 -0.08
C ASN A 120 -9.69 -5.24 0.28
N ASP A 121 -9.85 -6.50 0.70
CA ASP A 121 -11.09 -7.07 1.23
C ASP A 121 -12.30 -6.85 0.30
N ARG A 122 -12.06 -7.01 -1.01
CA ARG A 122 -13.06 -6.73 -2.05
C ARG A 122 -14.20 -7.73 -2.07
N HIS A 123 -13.97 -9.00 -1.72
CA HIS A 123 -15.01 -10.02 -1.52
C HIS A 123 -16.03 -10.18 -2.68
N PHE A 124 -15.53 -10.32 -3.91
CA PHE A 124 -16.32 -10.36 -5.16
C PHE A 124 -17.11 -9.09 -5.52
N ASP A 125 -16.84 -7.99 -4.84
CA ASP A 125 -17.51 -6.73 -5.08
C ASP A 125 -16.83 -5.90 -6.20
N PHE A 126 -17.69 -5.28 -7.01
CA PHE A 126 -17.39 -4.38 -8.11
C PHE A 126 -17.92 -2.95 -7.85
N ASN A 127 -18.38 -2.68 -6.62
CA ASN A 127 -18.84 -1.36 -6.21
C ASN A 127 -17.82 -0.27 -6.57
N HIS A 128 -18.33 0.81 -7.15
CA HIS A 128 -17.56 1.98 -7.60
C HIS A 128 -16.46 1.70 -8.66
N GLU A 129 -16.52 0.60 -9.41
CA GLU A 129 -15.51 0.26 -10.43
C GLU A 129 -15.33 1.36 -11.50
N ASP A 130 -16.40 2.00 -11.99
CA ASP A 130 -16.29 3.13 -12.94
C ASP A 130 -15.53 4.33 -12.35
N GLU A 131 -15.70 4.58 -11.05
CA GLU A 131 -15.01 5.65 -10.31
C GLU A 131 -13.54 5.29 -10.05
N LEU A 132 -13.26 4.01 -9.78
CA LEU A 132 -11.91 3.46 -9.67
C LEU A 132 -11.16 3.60 -11.00
N VAL A 133 -11.75 3.11 -12.11
CA VAL A 133 -11.23 3.23 -13.48
C VAL A 133 -10.92 4.70 -13.79
N ARG A 134 -11.88 5.60 -13.62
CA ARG A 134 -11.69 7.03 -13.89
C ARG A 134 -10.54 7.62 -13.08
N THR A 135 -10.46 7.31 -11.79
CA THR A 135 -9.43 7.86 -10.89
C THR A 135 -8.02 7.37 -11.26
N ILE A 136 -7.89 6.09 -11.65
CA ILE A 136 -6.64 5.51 -12.13
C ILE A 136 -6.20 6.19 -13.44
N GLU A 137 -7.09 6.30 -14.42
CA GLU A 137 -6.76 6.90 -15.72
C GLU A 137 -6.45 8.41 -15.60
N GLU A 138 -7.19 9.14 -14.76
CA GLU A 138 -6.87 10.53 -14.42
C GLU A 138 -5.49 10.69 -13.74
N ALA A 139 -5.00 9.68 -13.03
CA ALA A 139 -3.67 9.69 -12.43
C ALA A 139 -2.58 9.27 -13.42
N ARG A 140 -2.82 8.24 -14.25
CA ARG A 140 -1.92 7.83 -15.35
C ARG A 140 -1.72 8.92 -16.39
N ALA A 141 -2.71 9.80 -16.57
CA ALA A 141 -2.57 11.00 -17.40
C ALA A 141 -1.70 12.12 -16.78
N ARG A 142 -1.35 12.02 -15.49
CA ARG A 142 -0.63 13.05 -14.71
C ARG A 142 0.74 12.60 -14.18
N TYR A 143 0.91 11.31 -13.89
CA TYR A 143 2.13 10.76 -13.28
C TYR A 143 2.65 9.58 -14.10
N ASN A 144 3.97 9.51 -14.29
CA ASN A 144 4.62 8.42 -15.03
C ASN A 144 4.58 7.08 -14.28
N ASP A 145 4.60 7.15 -12.94
CA ASP A 145 4.79 6.01 -12.04
C ASP A 145 3.53 5.78 -11.21
N VAL A 146 2.54 5.11 -11.81
CA VAL A 146 1.26 4.79 -11.18
C VAL A 146 1.11 3.27 -11.06
N PHE A 147 1.12 2.77 -9.83
CA PHE A 147 1.02 1.35 -9.51
C PHE A 147 -0.29 1.01 -8.78
N LEU A 148 -0.81 -0.19 -9.00
CA LEU A 148 -2.09 -0.70 -8.49
C LEU A 148 -1.86 -1.98 -7.68
N PHE A 149 -2.10 -1.92 -6.36
CA PHE A 149 -1.84 -2.99 -5.41
C PHE A 149 -3.15 -3.59 -4.87
N GLU A 150 -3.21 -4.90 -4.65
CA GLU A 150 -4.34 -5.58 -4.01
C GLU A 150 -3.90 -6.29 -2.72
N ALA A 151 -4.39 -5.85 -1.58
CA ALA A 151 -3.98 -6.38 -0.28
C ALA A 151 -4.72 -7.67 0.15
N GLY A 152 -5.54 -8.27 -0.73
CA GLY A 152 -6.05 -9.64 -0.58
C GLY A 152 -7.52 -9.72 -0.15
N ASP A 153 -8.05 -10.96 -0.08
CA ASP A 153 -9.47 -11.26 0.09
C ASP A 153 -10.35 -10.68 -1.03
N ILE A 154 -9.87 -10.82 -2.27
CA ILE A 154 -10.69 -10.56 -3.45
C ILE A 154 -11.82 -11.58 -3.59
N PHE A 155 -11.67 -12.79 -3.05
CA PHE A 155 -12.70 -13.82 -3.03
C PHE A 155 -13.44 -13.89 -1.67
N VAL A 156 -14.32 -14.87 -1.49
CA VAL A 156 -15.07 -15.09 -0.24
C VAL A 156 -14.88 -16.49 0.33
N ARG A 157 -14.88 -16.62 1.67
CA ARG A 157 -14.53 -17.84 2.40
C ARG A 157 -15.26 -19.13 1.99
N HIS A 158 -16.55 -19.06 1.67
CA HIS A 158 -17.39 -20.24 1.39
C HIS A 158 -18.76 -19.91 0.77
N ALA A 159 -19.16 -20.63 -0.28
CA ALA A 159 -20.47 -20.51 -0.95
C ALA A 159 -21.71 -20.95 -0.12
N SER A 160 -21.55 -21.33 1.17
CA SER A 160 -22.65 -21.82 2.02
C SER A 160 -22.90 -21.01 3.29
N ARG A 161 -22.07 -19.99 3.58
CA ARG A 161 -22.32 -19.03 4.69
C ARG A 161 -22.79 -17.66 4.19
N TRP A 162 -22.86 -17.50 2.88
CA TRP A 162 -23.24 -16.27 2.20
C TRP A 162 -24.33 -16.60 1.19
N THR A 163 -25.32 -15.70 1.08
CA THR A 163 -26.52 -15.88 0.26
C THR A 163 -26.20 -15.66 -1.22
N VAL A 164 -25.46 -16.58 -1.82
CA VAL A 164 -25.19 -16.59 -3.27
C VAL A 164 -26.52 -16.83 -4.01
N ASN A 165 -26.73 -16.08 -5.10
CA ASN A 165 -27.76 -16.30 -6.12
C ASN A 165 -29.14 -16.74 -5.55
N ASP A 166 -29.88 -15.80 -4.95
CA ASP A 166 -31.19 -16.03 -4.31
C ASP A 166 -31.23 -17.06 -3.17
N GLY A 167 -30.07 -17.38 -2.59
CA GLY A 167 -29.98 -18.35 -1.50
C GLY A 167 -29.88 -19.79 -1.99
N GLN A 168 -29.18 -20.00 -3.11
CA GLN A 168 -28.71 -21.32 -3.53
C GLN A 168 -27.30 -21.58 -2.94
N PRO A 169 -27.18 -22.22 -1.76
CA PRO A 169 -25.87 -22.59 -1.24
C PRO A 169 -25.19 -23.61 -2.15
N ASN A 170 -23.89 -23.39 -2.39
CA ASN A 170 -22.97 -24.29 -3.09
C ASN A 170 -22.98 -24.26 -4.64
N ASP A 171 -23.40 -23.17 -5.30
CA ASP A 171 -23.04 -22.99 -6.72
C ASP A 171 -21.53 -22.69 -6.86
N THR A 172 -20.76 -23.75 -7.13
CA THR A 172 -19.32 -23.67 -7.34
C THR A 172 -18.93 -23.18 -8.74
N ALA A 173 -19.84 -23.24 -9.72
CA ALA A 173 -19.59 -22.73 -11.06
C ALA A 173 -19.65 -21.19 -11.04
N TRP A 174 -20.72 -20.63 -10.48
CA TRP A 174 -20.85 -19.18 -10.26
C TRP A 174 -19.65 -18.59 -9.51
N TYR A 175 -19.19 -19.25 -8.44
CA TYR A 175 -18.00 -18.79 -7.71
C TYR A 175 -16.76 -18.73 -8.62
N GLY A 176 -16.54 -19.78 -9.44
CA GLY A 176 -15.39 -19.85 -10.32
C GLY A 176 -15.43 -18.80 -11.43
N GLU A 177 -16.60 -18.59 -12.04
CA GLU A 177 -16.84 -17.52 -13.00
C GLU A 177 -16.60 -16.14 -12.38
N ARG A 178 -17.12 -15.89 -11.17
CA ARG A 178 -16.95 -14.62 -10.45
C ARG A 178 -15.51 -14.34 -10.05
N ALA A 179 -14.78 -15.35 -9.59
CA ALA A 179 -13.36 -15.27 -9.27
C ALA A 179 -12.53 -14.93 -10.52
N LEU A 180 -12.78 -15.62 -11.64
CA LEU A 180 -12.09 -15.35 -12.91
C LEU A 180 -12.45 -13.96 -13.47
N GLN A 181 -13.72 -13.55 -13.38
CA GLN A 181 -14.17 -12.23 -13.81
C GLN A 181 -13.47 -11.10 -13.04
N LEU A 182 -13.31 -11.24 -11.72
CA LEU A 182 -12.64 -10.26 -10.89
C LEU A 182 -11.14 -10.16 -11.21
N VAL A 183 -10.44 -11.30 -11.33
CA VAL A 183 -9.04 -11.31 -11.76
C VAL A 183 -8.88 -10.74 -13.17
N GLN A 184 -9.80 -11.01 -14.09
CA GLN A 184 -9.74 -10.45 -15.44
C GLN A 184 -9.94 -8.92 -15.44
N LYS A 185 -10.86 -8.39 -14.62
CA LYS A 185 -10.99 -6.93 -14.43
C LYS A 185 -9.73 -6.30 -13.83
N MET A 186 -9.07 -6.97 -12.90
CA MET A 186 -7.76 -6.53 -12.36
C MET A 186 -6.65 -6.58 -13.43
N ASN A 187 -6.65 -7.59 -14.30
CA ASN A 187 -5.74 -7.69 -15.44
C ASN A 187 -5.95 -6.53 -16.43
N ASP A 188 -7.22 -6.18 -16.72
CA ASP A 188 -7.58 -5.14 -17.68
C ASP A 188 -7.34 -3.72 -17.13
N LEU A 189 -7.52 -3.52 -15.82
CA LEU A 189 -7.08 -2.32 -15.10
C LEU A 189 -5.56 -2.20 -14.99
N GLY A 190 -4.81 -3.29 -15.16
CA GLY A 190 -3.36 -3.33 -14.99
C GLY A 190 -2.93 -3.21 -13.53
N TYR A 191 -3.41 -4.12 -12.67
CA TYR A 191 -2.82 -4.33 -11.33
C TYR A 191 -1.37 -4.82 -11.45
N ASP A 192 -0.50 -4.35 -10.56
CA ASP A 192 0.94 -4.66 -10.57
C ASP A 192 1.30 -5.80 -9.62
N VAL A 193 0.57 -5.94 -8.52
CA VAL A 193 0.87 -6.92 -7.46
C VAL A 193 -0.33 -7.16 -6.55
N MET A 194 -0.48 -8.39 -6.09
CA MET A 194 -1.47 -8.81 -5.10
C MET A 194 -0.77 -9.59 -3.98
N THR A 195 -1.25 -9.52 -2.73
CA THR A 195 -0.96 -10.53 -1.70
C THR A 195 -2.17 -11.45 -1.51
N LEU A 196 -1.96 -12.71 -1.12
CA LEU A 196 -3.06 -13.60 -0.78
C LEU A 196 -3.77 -13.14 0.49
N GLY A 197 -5.10 -13.14 0.47
CA GLY A 197 -5.91 -13.06 1.67
C GLY A 197 -6.28 -14.42 2.24
N ASN A 198 -6.90 -14.39 3.42
CA ASN A 198 -7.35 -15.60 4.10
C ASN A 198 -8.50 -16.32 3.36
N HIS A 199 -9.25 -15.69 2.45
CA HIS A 199 -10.36 -16.29 1.71
C HIS A 199 -9.88 -17.05 0.48
N GLU A 200 -8.85 -16.55 -0.22
CA GLU A 200 -8.13 -17.31 -1.24
C GLU A 200 -7.57 -18.62 -0.64
N LEU A 201 -6.94 -18.52 0.53
CA LEU A 201 -6.44 -19.68 1.27
C LEU A 201 -7.56 -20.56 1.85
N ALA A 202 -8.67 -19.97 2.31
CA ALA A 202 -9.78 -20.70 2.93
C ALA A 202 -10.75 -21.34 1.93
N TYR A 203 -10.58 -21.18 0.61
CA TYR A 203 -11.44 -21.80 -0.40
C TYR A 203 -10.67 -22.53 -1.51
N ILE A 204 -9.79 -23.45 -1.09
CA ILE A 204 -8.99 -24.33 -1.95
C ILE A 204 -9.88 -25.26 -2.81
N LYS A 205 -10.00 -24.92 -4.10
CA LYS A 205 -10.82 -25.58 -5.13
C LYS A 205 -10.22 -25.29 -6.52
N ASP A 206 -10.60 -26.07 -7.54
CA ASP A 206 -9.99 -26.00 -8.88
C ASP A 206 -10.13 -24.65 -9.57
N TYR A 207 -11.27 -23.96 -9.45
CA TYR A 207 -11.43 -22.61 -10.01
C TYR A 207 -10.68 -21.54 -9.21
N THR A 208 -10.41 -21.74 -7.91
CA THR A 208 -9.56 -20.84 -7.12
C THR A 208 -8.14 -20.88 -7.69
N ARG A 209 -7.66 -22.08 -8.05
CA ARG A 209 -6.41 -22.24 -8.79
C ARG A 209 -6.45 -21.55 -10.16
N GLN A 210 -7.50 -21.79 -10.96
CA GLN A 210 -7.63 -21.22 -12.30
C GLN A 210 -7.69 -19.69 -12.29
N ALA A 211 -8.42 -19.08 -11.35
CA ALA A 211 -8.50 -17.63 -11.22
C ALA A 211 -7.14 -17.03 -10.81
N LEU A 212 -6.44 -17.62 -9.84
CA LEU A 212 -5.12 -17.14 -9.43
C LEU A 212 -4.04 -17.37 -10.51
N ASP A 213 -4.09 -18.48 -11.27
CA ASP A 213 -3.21 -18.71 -12.43
C ASP A 213 -3.52 -17.77 -13.61
N ALA A 214 -4.73 -17.20 -13.68
CA ALA A 214 -5.11 -16.23 -14.71
C ALA A 214 -4.64 -14.79 -14.42
N ALA A 215 -4.07 -14.52 -13.24
CA ALA A 215 -3.50 -13.22 -12.90
C ALA A 215 -2.26 -12.92 -13.76
N ARG A 216 -2.23 -11.74 -14.38
CA ARG A 216 -1.08 -11.25 -15.16
C ARG A 216 -0.04 -10.53 -14.29
N PHE A 217 -0.30 -10.44 -12.98
CA PHE A 217 0.55 -9.82 -11.97
C PHE A 217 1.04 -10.85 -10.94
N PRO A 218 2.20 -10.64 -10.29
CA PRO A 218 2.67 -11.46 -9.18
C PRO A 218 1.68 -11.48 -8.01
N ILE A 219 1.33 -12.69 -7.58
CA ILE A 219 0.65 -12.95 -6.30
C ILE A 219 1.71 -13.32 -5.26
N LEU A 220 1.67 -12.64 -4.12
CA LEU A 220 2.67 -12.73 -3.05
C LEU A 220 2.09 -13.34 -1.76
N ALA A 221 2.96 -13.99 -0.98
CA ALA A 221 2.82 -14.30 0.45
C ALA A 221 4.08 -15.05 0.92
N ALA A 222 5.08 -14.31 1.41
CA ALA A 222 6.36 -14.84 1.85
C ALA A 222 6.27 -15.84 3.02
N ASN A 223 5.24 -15.67 3.86
CA ASN A 223 4.99 -16.52 5.03
C ASN A 223 4.06 -17.70 4.73
N MET A 224 3.76 -18.02 3.45
CA MET A 224 2.88 -19.14 3.10
C MET A 224 3.61 -20.24 2.31
N GLN A 225 3.54 -21.48 2.82
CA GLN A 225 3.96 -22.68 2.11
C GLN A 225 2.74 -23.47 1.63
N ILE A 226 2.66 -23.71 0.32
CA ILE A 226 1.55 -24.38 -0.36
C ILE A 226 2.02 -25.76 -0.85
N ASN A 227 1.45 -26.80 -0.26
CA ASN A 227 1.72 -28.21 -0.52
C ASN A 227 0.44 -28.90 -1.05
N THR A 228 -0.19 -28.29 -2.06
CA THR A 228 -1.37 -28.80 -2.78
C THR A 228 -1.35 -28.29 -4.23
N ASP A 229 -1.94 -29.03 -5.16
CA ASP A 229 -2.15 -28.65 -6.56
C ASP A 229 -3.21 -27.55 -6.71
N LYS A 230 -4.18 -27.50 -5.79
CA LYS A 230 -5.37 -26.63 -5.81
C LYS A 230 -5.13 -25.16 -5.44
N LEU A 231 -3.88 -24.77 -5.17
CA LEU A 231 -3.44 -23.38 -5.05
C LEU A 231 -2.04 -23.25 -5.71
N PRO A 232 -1.70 -22.10 -6.30
CA PRO A 232 -0.33 -21.85 -6.72
C PRO A 232 0.53 -21.54 -5.48
N GLN A 233 1.82 -21.86 -5.52
CA GLN A 233 2.76 -21.33 -4.52
C GLN A 233 3.00 -19.85 -4.82
N PRO A 234 2.61 -18.91 -3.93
CA PRO A 234 2.86 -17.49 -4.14
C PRO A 234 4.36 -17.18 -4.07
N LYS A 235 4.76 -16.07 -4.72
CA LYS A 235 6.12 -15.53 -4.60
C LYS A 235 6.31 -14.88 -3.22
N PRO A 236 7.53 -14.78 -2.68
CA PRO A 236 7.75 -14.06 -1.43
C PRO A 236 7.65 -12.54 -1.62
N PHE A 237 8.31 -12.02 -2.66
CA PHE A 237 8.35 -10.60 -2.98
C PHE A 237 8.35 -10.39 -4.50
N THR A 238 8.14 -9.15 -4.93
CA THR A 238 8.44 -8.68 -6.29
C THR A 238 9.26 -7.40 -6.25
N ILE A 239 9.86 -7.02 -7.39
CA ILE A 239 10.50 -5.73 -7.59
C ILE A 239 9.81 -5.05 -8.78
N LEU A 240 9.30 -3.85 -8.55
CA LEU A 240 8.75 -2.98 -9.59
C LEU A 240 9.79 -1.91 -9.94
N ASN A 241 9.84 -1.49 -11.20
CA ASN A 241 10.76 -0.47 -11.69
C ASN A 241 9.99 0.81 -11.98
N THR A 242 10.59 1.95 -11.68
CA THR A 242 10.02 3.26 -11.97
C THR A 242 10.64 3.87 -13.23
N SER A 243 10.01 4.91 -13.76
CA SER A 243 10.41 5.63 -14.97
C SER A 243 11.80 6.28 -14.87
N THR A 244 12.29 6.52 -13.65
CA THR A 244 13.64 7.07 -13.37
C THR A 244 14.72 5.99 -13.27
N GLY A 245 14.34 4.71 -13.28
CA GLY A 245 15.23 3.57 -13.03
C GLY A 245 15.40 3.19 -11.56
N ASN A 246 14.58 3.73 -10.66
CA ASN A 246 14.52 3.31 -9.26
C ASN A 246 13.71 1.99 -9.10
N HIS A 247 13.87 1.33 -7.95
CA HIS A 247 13.29 0.01 -7.65
C HIS A 247 12.42 0.02 -6.39
N ILE A 248 11.19 -0.48 -6.49
CA ILE A 248 10.26 -0.71 -5.37
C ILE A 248 10.26 -2.21 -5.07
N THR A 249 10.82 -2.63 -3.93
CA THR A 249 10.69 -4.01 -3.44
C THR A 249 9.40 -4.14 -2.63
N VAL A 250 8.53 -5.08 -3.01
CA VAL A 250 7.25 -5.34 -2.32
C VAL A 250 7.27 -6.75 -1.75
N LEU A 251 7.30 -6.87 -0.42
CA LEU A 251 7.17 -8.13 0.31
C LEU A 251 5.69 -8.46 0.54
N GLY A 252 5.22 -9.66 0.18
CA GLY A 252 3.86 -10.07 0.49
C GLY A 252 3.78 -10.77 1.84
N LEU A 253 2.79 -10.43 2.67
CA LEU A 253 2.42 -11.18 3.87
C LEU A 253 0.93 -11.51 3.83
N SER A 254 0.58 -12.69 4.35
CA SER A 254 -0.77 -13.25 4.35
C SER A 254 -1.10 -13.87 5.71
N TYR A 255 -2.35 -14.25 5.94
CA TYR A 255 -2.81 -14.88 7.18
C TYR A 255 -3.69 -16.10 6.87
N ASP A 256 -3.48 -17.23 7.57
CA ASP A 256 -4.34 -18.42 7.45
C ASP A 256 -5.10 -18.70 8.74
N ASN A 257 -6.40 -18.40 8.72
CA ASN A 257 -7.35 -18.83 9.76
C ASN A 257 -8.11 -20.12 9.41
N SER A 258 -7.79 -20.77 8.29
CA SER A 258 -8.50 -21.94 7.77
C SER A 258 -7.94 -23.27 8.28
N LYS A 259 -6.62 -23.32 8.59
CA LYS A 259 -5.91 -24.55 9.00
C LYS A 259 -6.09 -25.70 8.01
N ARG A 260 -6.13 -25.40 6.71
CA ARG A 260 -6.36 -26.40 5.66
C ARG A 260 -5.11 -27.25 5.43
N ASN A 261 -5.33 -28.55 5.20
CA ASN A 261 -4.27 -29.46 4.76
C ASN A 261 -3.62 -28.92 3.49
N GLY A 262 -2.28 -28.85 3.49
CA GLY A 262 -1.51 -28.32 2.36
C GLY A 262 -1.28 -26.80 2.41
N VAL A 263 -1.76 -26.07 3.42
CA VAL A 263 -1.35 -24.68 3.67
C VAL A 263 -0.63 -24.63 5.01
N LYS A 264 0.50 -23.91 5.06
CA LYS A 264 1.25 -23.67 6.29
C LYS A 264 1.72 -22.21 6.34
N GLU A 265 1.21 -21.48 7.33
CA GLU A 265 1.74 -20.18 7.75
C GLU A 265 3.09 -20.37 8.46
N LEU A 266 4.06 -19.53 8.13
CA LEU A 266 5.40 -19.45 8.73
C LEU A 266 5.45 -18.31 9.75
N ASP A 267 6.45 -18.35 10.63
CA ASP A 267 6.70 -17.23 11.54
C ASP A 267 6.97 -15.94 10.77
N LEU A 268 6.29 -14.86 11.17
CA LEU A 268 6.36 -13.57 10.49
C LEU A 268 7.73 -12.91 10.66
N ASN A 269 8.33 -13.01 11.84
CA ASN A 269 9.61 -12.36 12.12
C ASN A 269 10.77 -13.07 11.41
N GLU A 270 10.79 -14.41 11.42
CA GLU A 270 11.75 -15.20 10.64
C GLU A 270 11.58 -14.95 9.13
N THR A 271 10.33 -14.91 8.65
CA THR A 271 10.03 -14.64 7.24
C THR A 271 10.51 -13.25 6.81
N VAL A 272 10.19 -12.22 7.61
CA VAL A 272 10.59 -10.85 7.31
C VAL A 272 12.11 -10.72 7.35
N ASN A 273 12.79 -11.18 8.40
CA ASN A 273 14.25 -11.15 8.46
C ASN A 273 14.93 -11.89 7.30
N LYS A 274 14.31 -12.94 6.74
CA LYS A 274 14.82 -13.68 5.57
C LYS A 274 14.74 -12.87 4.27
N TYR A 275 13.71 -12.05 4.09
CA TYR A 275 13.44 -11.34 2.83
C TYR A 275 13.64 -9.82 2.91
N LEU A 276 13.89 -9.26 4.08
CA LEU A 276 14.12 -7.84 4.28
C LEU A 276 15.38 -7.41 3.50
N PRO A 277 15.24 -6.60 2.43
CA PRO A 277 16.40 -6.12 1.69
C PRO A 277 17.23 -5.19 2.59
N SER A 278 18.53 -5.16 2.39
CA SER A 278 19.36 -4.12 3.02
C SER A 278 18.86 -2.75 2.55
N LYS A 279 18.71 -1.79 3.47
CA LYS A 279 18.14 -0.45 3.16
C LYS A 279 18.90 0.31 2.06
N ASN A 280 20.14 -0.11 1.79
CA ASN A 280 21.04 0.42 0.75
C ASN A 280 20.85 -0.21 -0.65
N SER A 281 19.93 -1.17 -0.83
CA SER A 281 19.80 -1.96 -2.06
C SER A 281 18.49 -1.77 -2.85
N ALA A 282 17.52 -1.03 -2.30
CA ALA A 282 16.23 -0.80 -2.93
C ALA A 282 15.75 0.65 -2.73
N ALA A 283 15.22 1.26 -3.79
CA ALA A 283 14.79 2.66 -3.77
C ALA A 283 13.49 2.87 -2.98
N ILE A 284 12.64 1.84 -2.79
CA ILE A 284 11.54 1.79 -1.81
C ILE A 284 11.37 0.34 -1.30
N ASN A 285 11.11 0.17 0.00
CA ASN A 285 10.78 -1.10 0.66
C ASN A 285 9.33 -1.10 1.17
N LEU A 286 8.46 -1.89 0.55
CA LEU A 286 7.05 -1.99 0.91
C LEU A 286 6.68 -3.38 1.43
N VAL A 287 5.65 -3.44 2.27
CA VAL A 287 4.91 -4.66 2.57
C VAL A 287 3.51 -4.53 1.98
N LEU A 288 3.05 -5.55 1.26
CA LEU A 288 1.65 -5.73 0.87
C LEU A 288 1.08 -6.85 1.74
N SER A 289 0.12 -6.52 2.59
CA SER A 289 -0.15 -7.26 3.82
C SER A 289 -1.62 -7.64 3.99
N HIS A 290 -1.87 -8.91 4.33
CA HIS A 290 -3.19 -9.39 4.76
C HIS A 290 -3.17 -9.96 6.18
N ILE A 291 -2.33 -9.40 7.07
CA ILE A 291 -2.20 -9.89 8.45
C ILE A 291 -3.10 -9.18 9.47
N GLY A 292 -3.68 -8.03 9.08
CA GLY A 292 -4.56 -7.19 9.87
C GLY A 292 -3.85 -6.04 10.59
N LEU A 293 -4.53 -4.91 10.72
CA LEU A 293 -3.97 -3.62 11.17
C LEU A 293 -3.20 -3.70 12.51
N GLU A 294 -3.71 -4.45 13.49
CA GLU A 294 -3.00 -4.64 14.77
C GLU A 294 -1.63 -5.31 14.60
N LYS A 295 -1.52 -6.28 13.69
CA LYS A 295 -0.25 -6.95 13.37
C LYS A 295 0.61 -6.12 12.43
N ASP A 296 0.02 -5.35 11.51
CA ASP A 296 0.73 -4.38 10.67
C ASP A 296 1.42 -3.30 11.54
N LEU A 297 0.74 -2.82 12.59
CA LEU A 297 1.32 -1.91 13.59
C LEU A 297 2.51 -2.56 14.32
N LEU A 298 2.35 -3.77 14.86
CA LEU A 298 3.45 -4.50 15.53
C LEU A 298 4.63 -4.78 14.59
N LEU A 299 4.36 -5.05 13.32
CA LEU A 299 5.37 -5.23 12.28
C LEU A 299 6.12 -3.92 12.01
N ALA A 300 5.41 -2.80 11.86
CA ALA A 300 6.00 -1.47 11.70
C ALA A 300 6.90 -1.09 12.89
N SER A 301 6.42 -1.29 14.12
CA SER A 301 7.23 -1.06 15.33
C SER A 301 8.52 -1.89 15.34
N SER A 302 8.47 -3.13 14.84
CA SER A 302 9.59 -4.08 14.85
C SER A 302 10.56 -3.92 13.68
N PHE A 303 10.10 -3.39 12.53
CA PHE A 303 10.86 -3.33 11.28
C PHE A 303 10.83 -1.93 10.60
N PRO A 304 11.46 -0.89 11.21
CA PRO A 304 11.56 0.47 10.65
C PRO A 304 12.45 0.60 9.38
N GLN A 305 12.87 -0.53 8.80
CA GLN A 305 13.53 -0.61 7.50
C GLN A 305 12.55 -0.60 6.33
N PHE A 306 11.26 -0.85 6.59
CA PHE A 306 10.19 -0.62 5.62
C PHE A 306 9.87 0.87 5.50
N ASP A 307 9.49 1.28 4.30
CA ASP A 307 8.96 2.61 4.02
C ASP A 307 7.43 2.60 4.32
N ALA A 308 6.67 1.64 3.78
CA ALA A 308 5.24 1.51 4.12
C ALA A 308 4.69 0.08 4.10
N ILE A 309 3.53 -0.10 4.75
CA ILE A 309 2.68 -1.28 4.74
C ILE A 309 1.33 -0.90 4.14
N ILE A 310 0.92 -1.61 3.09
CA ILE A 310 -0.38 -1.50 2.46
C ILE A 310 -1.17 -2.75 2.86
N GLY A 311 -2.21 -2.57 3.67
CA GLY A 311 -2.84 -3.65 4.44
C GLY A 311 -4.28 -3.96 4.07
N GLY A 312 -4.76 -5.12 4.54
CA GLY A 312 -6.16 -5.54 4.52
C GLY A 312 -6.54 -6.34 5.77
N HIS A 313 -7.45 -7.31 5.63
CA HIS A 313 -7.94 -8.26 6.64
C HIS A 313 -8.83 -7.67 7.74
N SER A 314 -8.49 -6.48 8.24
CA SER A 314 -9.21 -5.80 9.34
C SER A 314 -10.35 -4.89 8.88
N HIS A 315 -10.60 -4.81 7.57
CA HIS A 315 -11.61 -3.93 6.95
C HIS A 315 -11.54 -2.46 7.41
N SER A 316 -10.38 -2.00 7.88
CA SER A 316 -10.26 -0.68 8.50
C SER A 316 -10.13 0.38 7.42
N LEU A 317 -10.97 1.42 7.47
CA LEU A 317 -10.87 2.56 6.56
C LEU A 317 -9.99 3.63 7.20
N LEU A 318 -8.78 3.81 6.67
CA LEU A 318 -7.83 4.81 7.15
C LEU A 318 -7.84 6.06 6.26
N GLU A 319 -8.86 6.93 6.41
CA GLU A 319 -8.97 8.22 5.68
C GLU A 319 -7.66 9.04 5.70
N ILE A 320 -6.84 8.86 6.74
CA ILE A 320 -5.45 9.29 6.82
C ILE A 320 -4.61 8.07 7.25
N PRO A 321 -3.52 7.72 6.55
CA PRO A 321 -2.62 6.66 6.98
C PRO A 321 -2.02 6.88 8.37
N ILE A 322 -1.79 5.78 9.08
CA ILE A 322 -1.09 5.79 10.36
C ILE A 322 0.42 5.82 10.09
N LEU A 323 1.19 6.44 10.98
CA LEU A 323 2.65 6.40 10.95
C LEU A 323 3.14 5.75 12.24
N GLU A 324 3.73 4.57 12.14
CA GLU A 324 4.22 3.78 13.28
C GLU A 324 5.71 3.48 13.07
N ASN A 325 6.56 3.91 13.99
CA ASN A 325 8.02 3.80 13.92
C ASN A 325 8.62 4.10 12.52
N SER A 326 8.26 5.24 11.91
CA SER A 326 8.63 5.67 10.54
C SER A 326 7.85 5.04 9.37
N VAL A 327 7.18 3.91 9.60
CA VAL A 327 6.51 3.15 8.55
C VAL A 327 5.08 3.66 8.37
N LEU A 328 4.72 4.03 7.14
CA LEU A 328 3.34 4.43 6.82
C LEU A 328 2.45 3.19 6.70
N ILE A 329 1.25 3.21 7.27
CA ILE A 329 0.28 2.11 7.21
C ILE A 329 -1.05 2.61 6.64
N ALA A 330 -1.51 2.00 5.56
CA ALA A 330 -2.79 2.34 4.90
C ALA A 330 -3.67 1.09 4.68
N GLN A 331 -4.99 1.26 4.78
CA GLN A 331 -6.02 0.23 4.50
C GLN A 331 -7.29 0.92 3.98
N ALA A 332 -7.85 0.45 2.86
CA ALA A 332 -8.93 1.11 2.11
C ALA A 332 -10.36 0.73 2.55
N GLY A 333 -10.54 0.27 3.80
CA GLY A 333 -11.83 -0.23 4.29
C GLY A 333 -11.99 -1.71 3.98
N GLY A 334 -13.19 -2.15 3.61
CA GLY A 334 -13.49 -3.51 3.17
C GLY A 334 -14.98 -3.68 2.91
N ASN A 335 -15.36 -4.64 2.07
CA ASN A 335 -16.76 -4.84 1.68
C ASN A 335 -17.48 -5.81 2.62
N PRO A 336 -18.82 -5.77 2.71
CA PRO A 336 -19.56 -6.86 3.34
C PRO A 336 -19.37 -8.12 2.50
N HIS A 337 -19.15 -9.27 3.12
CA HIS A 337 -18.97 -10.56 2.41
C HIS A 337 -20.29 -11.10 1.78
N THR A 338 -21.30 -10.24 1.55
CA THR A 338 -22.62 -10.55 1.00
C THR A 338 -22.74 -9.96 -0.40
N MET A 339 -22.72 -10.82 -1.43
CA MET A 339 -22.90 -10.41 -2.82
C MET A 339 -24.00 -11.24 -3.50
N SER A 340 -24.80 -10.56 -4.33
CA SER A 340 -25.81 -11.13 -5.23
C SER A 340 -25.84 -10.28 -6.50
N ASP A 341 -26.05 -10.90 -7.67
CA ASP A 341 -26.09 -10.22 -8.97
C ASP A 341 -27.47 -9.60 -9.28
N LYS A 342 -28.03 -8.84 -8.33
CA LYS A 342 -29.36 -8.22 -8.42
C LYS A 342 -29.36 -6.74 -8.07
#